data_AF-A0A1Z5SLC5-F1
#
_entry.id   AF-A0A1Z5SLC5-F1
#
_cell.length_a   1.000
_cell.length_b   1.000
_cell.length_c   1.000
_cell.angle_alpha   90.00
_cell.angle_beta   90.00
_cell.angle_gamma   90.00
#
_symmetry.space_group_name_H-M   'P 1'
#
loop_
_entity.id
_entity.type
_entity.pdbx_description
1 polymer ?
#
loop_
_entity_poly.entity_id
_entity_poly.type
_entity_poly.pdbx_seq_one_letter_code
_entity_poly.pdbx_strand_id
1 'polypeptide(L)'
;MNTILPRMLVHPTTSSSAWMEAYCQNPLSFHTFNFACAVHADLARNQIVRTRSREVLFHKTVAISLLNRMLTNKSNDLEIILVSVLLLAGNELDERSVSGLAAADVLGMHFQPHMPLCRWISVYGRMEGEPAHGAAMSLLVQQLGGLSKITMPGLADVIAFAELMWASPRLIRPNFTCFWEMDPSILRQHRIQSSEPGMPAPGRGFFTRIPGGLPSNMWE
;
A
#
# COMPACT_ATOMS: atom_id res chain seq x y z
N MET A 1 -6.57 -31.05 -8.80
CA MET A 1 -6.35 -30.47 -7.47
C MET A 1 -4.95 -29.89 -7.46
N ASN A 2 -4.83 -28.56 -7.59
CA ASN A 2 -3.53 -27.89 -7.62
C ASN A 2 -3.19 -27.43 -6.20
N THR A 3 -2.17 -28.05 -5.62
CA THR A 3 -1.49 -27.61 -4.40
C THR A 3 -0.90 -26.22 -4.64
N ILE A 4 -1.52 -25.21 -4.04
CA ILE A 4 -0.99 -23.86 -3.95
C ILE A 4 0.11 -23.91 -2.88
N LEU A 5 1.37 -23.68 -3.27
CA LEU A 5 2.47 -23.59 -2.32
C LEU A 5 2.30 -22.32 -1.45
N PRO A 6 2.44 -22.44 -0.12
CA PRO A 6 2.26 -21.34 0.81
C PRO A 6 3.35 -20.28 0.60
N ARG A 7 2.97 -19.09 0.15
CA ARG A 7 3.88 -17.94 0.08
C ARG A 7 4.02 -17.38 1.49
N MET A 8 5.08 -17.80 2.19
CA MET A 8 5.60 -17.07 3.34
C MET A 8 5.87 -15.62 2.94
N LEU A 9 5.61 -14.67 3.84
CA LEU A 9 6.04 -13.27 3.72
C LEU A 9 7.46 -13.25 3.14
N VAL A 10 7.59 -12.78 1.91
CA VAL A 10 8.88 -12.79 1.18
C VAL A 10 9.92 -12.13 2.08
N HIS A 11 11.07 -12.80 2.27
CA HIS A 11 12.14 -12.27 3.09
C HIS A 11 12.44 -10.81 2.67
N PRO A 12 12.56 -9.85 3.61
CA PRO A 12 12.71 -8.42 3.30
C PRO A 12 13.83 -8.13 2.30
N THR A 13 14.89 -8.95 2.33
CA THR A 13 16.06 -8.86 1.45
C THR A 13 15.73 -9.12 -0.02
N THR A 14 14.96 -10.17 -0.33
CA THR A 14 14.60 -10.54 -1.71
C THR A 14 13.64 -9.55 -2.38
N SER A 15 12.75 -8.92 -1.60
CA SER A 15 11.89 -7.85 -2.12
C SER A 15 12.71 -6.57 -2.34
N SER A 16 13.56 -6.18 -1.38
CA SER A 16 14.38 -4.98 -1.51
C SER A 16 15.31 -5.00 -2.73
N SER A 17 15.86 -6.17 -3.09
CA SER A 17 16.73 -6.31 -4.27
C SER A 17 15.96 -6.15 -5.58
N ALA A 18 14.77 -6.74 -5.71
CA ALA A 18 13.98 -6.66 -6.94
C ALA A 18 13.46 -5.25 -7.23
N TRP A 19 13.06 -4.52 -6.18
CA TRP A 19 12.57 -3.14 -6.32
C TRP A 19 13.72 -2.18 -6.63
N MET A 20 14.90 -2.39 -6.04
CA MET A 20 16.11 -1.66 -6.40
C MET A 20 16.56 -1.97 -7.83
N GLU A 21 16.45 -3.22 -8.27
CA GLU A 21 16.74 -3.60 -9.66
C GLU A 21 15.80 -2.88 -10.64
N ALA A 22 14.50 -2.90 -10.38
CA ALA A 22 13.52 -2.16 -11.18
C ALA A 22 13.83 -0.65 -11.20
N TYR A 23 14.19 -0.06 -10.05
CA TYR A 23 14.63 1.33 -9.96
C TYR A 23 15.84 1.63 -10.85
N CYS A 24 16.85 0.76 -10.85
CA CYS A 24 18.09 0.95 -11.60
C CYS A 24 17.94 0.68 -13.11
N GLN A 25 17.05 -0.23 -13.50
CA GLN A 25 16.97 -0.72 -14.88
C GLN A 25 15.81 -0.14 -15.68
N ASN A 26 14.75 0.34 -15.01
CA ASN A 26 13.54 0.79 -15.69
C ASN A 26 13.30 2.29 -15.49
N PRO A 27 13.29 3.11 -16.56
CA PRO A 27 13.09 4.55 -16.45
C PRO A 27 11.77 4.95 -15.79
N LEU A 28 10.67 4.24 -16.09
CA LEU A 28 9.37 4.51 -15.46
C LEU A 28 9.46 4.28 -13.95
N SER A 29 10.05 3.15 -13.52
CA SER A 29 10.30 2.88 -12.10
C SER A 29 11.17 3.95 -11.46
N PHE A 30 12.31 4.30 -12.05
CA PHE A 30 13.20 5.34 -11.56
C PHE A 30 12.46 6.65 -11.27
N HIS A 31 11.68 7.15 -12.23
CA HIS A 31 10.94 8.40 -12.06
C HIS A 31 9.82 8.27 -11.03
N THR A 32 9.07 7.17 -11.04
CA THR A 32 7.99 6.96 -10.06
C THR A 32 8.51 6.85 -8.63
N PHE A 33 9.61 6.11 -8.39
CA PHE A 33 10.21 5.98 -7.06
C PHE A 33 10.73 7.31 -6.52
N ASN A 34 11.40 8.13 -7.34
CA ASN A 34 11.86 9.45 -6.89
C ASN A 34 10.70 10.35 -6.47
N PHE A 35 9.58 10.32 -7.21
CA PHE A 35 8.37 11.05 -6.82
C PHE A 35 7.76 10.50 -5.52
N ALA A 36 7.59 9.19 -5.40
CA ALA A 36 7.03 8.55 -4.20
C ALA A 36 7.88 8.80 -2.94
N CYS A 37 9.21 8.79 -3.07
CA CYS A 37 10.14 9.14 -1.99
C CYS A 37 9.96 10.58 -1.51
N ALA A 38 9.72 11.53 -2.43
CA ALA A 38 9.45 12.92 -2.07
C ALA A 38 8.13 13.06 -1.31
N VAL A 39 7.07 12.38 -1.76
CA VAL A 39 5.77 12.37 -1.09
C VAL A 39 5.88 11.77 0.31
N HIS A 40 6.54 10.63 0.44
CA HIS A 40 6.81 10.01 1.75
C HIS A 40 7.55 10.97 2.68
N ALA A 41 8.59 11.65 2.19
CA ALA A 41 9.41 12.55 3.00
C ALA A 41 8.64 13.80 3.47
N ASP A 42 7.69 14.26 2.68
CA ASP A 42 6.77 15.37 2.96
C ASP A 42 5.69 14.94 3.98
N LEU A 43 5.04 13.79 3.78
CA LEU A 43 4.08 13.21 4.74
C LEU A 43 4.72 12.91 6.10
N ALA A 44 5.90 12.30 6.13
CA ALA A 44 6.61 11.98 7.36
C ALA A 44 7.00 13.24 8.18
N ARG A 45 7.05 14.41 7.53
CA ARG A 45 7.39 15.70 8.15
C ARG A 45 6.19 16.63 8.29
N ASN A 46 4.99 16.22 7.86
CA ASN A 46 3.81 17.07 7.76
C ASN A 46 4.09 18.38 6.98
N GLN A 47 4.74 18.28 5.82
CA GLN A 47 5.10 19.41 4.96
C GLN A 47 4.79 19.13 3.48
N ILE A 48 4.78 20.18 2.64
CA ILE A 48 4.58 20.08 1.18
C ILE A 48 5.68 20.90 0.48
N VAL A 49 6.93 20.55 0.75
CA VAL A 49 8.08 21.29 0.24
C VAL A 49 8.71 20.53 -0.92
N ARG A 50 9.00 19.24 -0.75
CA ARG A 50 9.69 18.45 -1.77
C ARG A 50 8.81 18.20 -2.98
N THR A 51 7.54 17.85 -2.75
CA THR A 51 6.56 17.59 -3.80
C THR A 51 6.26 18.79 -4.70
N ARG A 52 6.53 20.01 -4.22
CA ARG A 52 6.43 21.26 -4.99
C ARG A 52 7.73 21.67 -5.69
N SER A 53 8.85 21.01 -5.41
CA SER A 53 10.11 21.30 -6.09
C SER A 53 10.03 20.97 -7.57
N ARG A 54 10.74 21.74 -8.39
CA ARG A 54 10.79 21.56 -9.84
C ARG A 54 11.30 20.17 -10.21
N GLU A 55 12.30 19.69 -9.48
CA GLU A 55 12.96 18.41 -9.67
C GLU A 55 11.99 17.25 -9.46
N VAL A 56 11.19 17.29 -8.39
CA VAL A 56 10.20 16.24 -8.09
C VAL A 56 9.03 16.28 -9.08
N LEU A 57 8.56 17.47 -9.45
CA LEU A 57 7.51 17.62 -10.47
C LEU A 57 7.97 17.12 -11.85
N PHE A 58 9.26 17.28 -12.17
CA PHE A 58 9.85 16.70 -13.36
C PHE A 58 9.76 15.18 -13.35
N HIS A 59 10.13 14.52 -12.23
CA HIS A 59 9.97 13.06 -12.11
C HIS A 59 8.51 12.62 -12.28
N LYS A 60 7.54 13.30 -11.64
CA LYS A 60 6.11 13.00 -11.81
C LYS A 60 5.68 13.09 -13.28
N THR A 61 6.07 14.18 -13.95
CA THR A 61 5.70 14.44 -15.35
C THR A 61 6.28 13.39 -16.29
N VAL A 62 7.56 13.04 -16.12
CA VAL A 62 8.21 12.01 -16.94
C VAL A 62 7.60 10.63 -16.67
N ALA A 63 7.30 10.30 -15.40
CA ALA A 63 6.63 9.04 -15.06
C ALA A 63 5.27 8.90 -15.75
N ILE A 64 4.42 9.94 -15.72
CA ILE A 64 3.11 9.93 -16.41
C ILE A 64 3.29 9.76 -17.93
N SER A 65 4.26 10.45 -18.52
CA SER A 65 4.55 10.34 -19.96
C SER A 65 4.99 8.91 -20.34
N LEU A 66 5.89 8.31 -19.57
CA LEU A 66 6.37 6.95 -19.80
C LEU A 66 5.27 5.92 -19.59
N LEU A 67 4.46 6.06 -18.54
CA LEU A 67 3.32 5.20 -18.26
C LEU A 67 2.33 5.21 -19.42
N ASN A 68 1.92 6.40 -19.87
CA ASN A 68 1.01 6.54 -21.01
C ASN A 68 1.59 5.87 -22.26
N ARG A 69 2.89 6.04 -22.55
CA ARG A 69 3.54 5.39 -23.68
C ARG A 69 3.51 3.86 -23.56
N MET A 70 3.78 3.31 -22.38
CA MET A 70 3.73 1.86 -22.14
C MET A 70 2.32 1.30 -22.30
N LEU A 71 1.29 2.03 -21.83
CA LEU A 71 -0.11 1.65 -22.00
C LEU A 71 -0.54 1.71 -23.47
N THR A 72 -0.22 2.78 -24.20
CA THR A 72 -0.52 2.94 -25.63
C THR A 72 0.13 1.84 -26.47
N ASN A 73 1.38 1.50 -26.16
CA ASN A 73 2.13 0.48 -26.87
C ASN A 73 1.80 -0.95 -26.41
N LYS A 74 0.88 -1.12 -25.46
CA LYS A 74 0.51 -2.43 -24.87
C LYS A 74 1.74 -3.20 -24.39
N SER A 75 2.61 -2.54 -23.63
CA SER A 75 3.81 -3.18 -23.08
C SER A 75 3.44 -4.44 -22.28
N ASN A 76 4.29 -5.45 -22.38
CA ASN A 76 4.16 -6.70 -21.62
C ASN A 76 4.69 -6.58 -20.18
N ASP A 77 5.33 -5.45 -19.83
CA ASP A 77 5.87 -5.19 -18.49
C ASP A 77 4.79 -4.77 -17.49
N LEU A 78 3.73 -5.58 -17.37
CA LEU A 78 2.54 -5.28 -16.57
C LEU A 78 2.86 -5.08 -15.08
N GLU A 79 3.85 -5.78 -14.53
CA GLU A 79 4.25 -5.61 -13.12
C GLU A 79 4.94 -4.25 -12.86
N ILE A 80 5.71 -3.75 -13.83
CA ILE A 80 6.29 -2.40 -13.76
C ILE A 80 5.19 -1.35 -13.85
N ILE A 81 4.24 -1.54 -14.78
CA ILE A 81 3.07 -0.66 -14.90
C ILE A 81 2.28 -0.68 -13.59
N LEU A 82 2.07 -1.86 -13.00
CA LEU A 82 1.34 -2.03 -11.74
C LEU A 82 2.02 -1.32 -10.55
N VAL A 83 3.34 -1.49 -10.38
CA VAL A 83 4.12 -0.75 -9.38
C VAL A 83 3.97 0.75 -9.58
N SER A 84 4.07 1.22 -10.82
CA SER A 84 4.01 2.65 -11.10
C SER A 84 2.62 3.23 -10.88
N VAL A 85 1.55 2.51 -11.24
CA VAL A 85 0.17 2.92 -10.94
C VAL A 85 -0.04 2.96 -9.44
N LEU A 86 0.35 1.91 -8.70
CA LEU A 86 0.27 1.86 -7.24
C LEU A 86 0.97 3.07 -6.60
N LEU A 87 2.20 3.36 -7.02
CA LEU A 87 2.98 4.45 -6.44
C LEU A 87 2.48 5.82 -6.88
N LEU A 88 1.98 6.01 -8.10
CA LEU A 88 1.38 7.29 -8.49
C LEU A 88 0.06 7.52 -7.74
N ALA A 89 -0.77 6.48 -7.64
CA ALA A 89 -2.06 6.51 -6.98
C ALA A 89 -1.96 6.76 -5.47
N GLY A 90 -1.09 6.00 -4.79
CA GLY A 90 -0.90 6.10 -3.35
C GLY A 90 -0.16 7.35 -2.91
N ASN A 91 0.30 8.19 -3.85
CA ASN A 91 1.09 9.40 -3.57
C ASN A 91 0.49 10.67 -4.20
N GLU A 92 -0.81 10.69 -4.50
CA GLU A 92 -1.52 11.93 -4.81
C GLU A 92 -1.70 12.76 -3.53
N LEU A 93 -0.71 13.63 -3.26
CA LEU A 93 -0.66 14.43 -2.06
C LEU A 93 -1.63 15.62 -2.14
N ASP A 94 -2.65 15.62 -1.28
CA ASP A 94 -3.50 16.78 -1.02
C ASP A 94 -3.03 17.53 0.24
N GLU A 95 -3.24 18.84 0.31
CA GLU A 95 -2.92 19.65 1.50
C GLU A 95 -3.67 19.16 2.74
N ARG A 96 -4.86 18.58 2.54
CA ARG A 96 -5.66 17.93 3.59
C ARG A 96 -4.98 16.68 4.15
N SER A 97 -4.25 15.94 3.32
CA SER A 97 -3.49 14.74 3.72
C SER A 97 -2.32 15.10 4.64
N VAL A 98 -1.70 16.27 4.42
CA VAL A 98 -0.54 16.74 5.19
C VAL A 98 -0.93 17.40 6.51
N SER A 99 -2.00 18.19 6.51
CA SER A 99 -2.53 18.85 7.72
C SER A 99 -3.16 17.86 8.70
N GLY A 100 -3.38 16.60 8.30
CA GLY A 100 -4.13 15.62 9.08
C GLY A 100 -5.63 15.95 9.18
N LEU A 101 -6.10 17.02 8.51
CA LEU A 101 -7.50 17.42 8.46
C LEU A 101 -8.34 16.48 7.61
N ALA A 102 -7.74 15.78 6.64
CA ALA A 102 -8.39 14.62 6.00
C ALA A 102 -8.81 13.58 7.05
N ALA A 103 -8.03 13.36 8.11
CA ALA A 103 -8.37 12.44 9.19
C ALA A 103 -9.36 13.02 10.23
N ALA A 104 -9.66 14.32 10.18
CA ALA A 104 -10.58 14.99 11.11
C ALA A 104 -12.03 14.97 10.61
N ASP A 105 -12.25 15.04 9.29
CA ASP A 105 -13.59 15.00 8.67
C ASP A 105 -13.91 13.68 7.95
N VAL A 106 -12.90 12.83 7.66
CA VAL A 106 -13.10 11.48 7.09
C VAL A 106 -12.88 10.45 8.20
N LEU A 107 -13.77 9.44 8.23
CA LEU A 107 -13.65 8.25 9.08
C LEU A 107 -12.21 7.73 9.03
N GLY A 108 -11.43 8.04 10.07
CA GLY A 108 -10.05 7.57 10.18
C GLY A 108 -10.00 6.05 10.03
N MET A 109 -8.87 5.51 9.53
CA MET A 109 -8.73 4.07 9.30
C MET A 109 -9.32 3.25 10.46
N HIS A 110 -10.29 2.41 10.15
CA HIS A 110 -10.89 1.48 11.11
C HIS A 110 -10.00 0.27 11.39
N PHE A 111 -8.76 0.31 10.89
CA PHE A 111 -7.70 -0.64 11.12
C PHE A 111 -6.52 0.07 11.78
N GLN A 112 -6.11 -0.42 12.95
CA GLN A 112 -4.84 -0.03 13.57
C GLN A 112 -3.86 -1.21 13.51
N PRO A 113 -2.74 -1.10 12.78
CA PRO A 113 -1.80 -2.20 12.63
C PRO A 113 -1.24 -2.67 13.96
N HIS A 114 -1.23 -3.98 14.16
CA HIS A 114 -0.80 -4.60 15.39
C HIS A 114 0.68 -4.34 15.73
N MET A 115 1.54 -4.14 14.72
CA MET A 115 2.97 -3.86 14.91
C MET A 115 3.24 -2.35 14.93
N PRO A 116 3.78 -1.77 16.02
CA PRO A 116 4.18 -0.36 16.09
C PRO A 116 5.22 0.03 15.03
N LEU A 117 6.00 -0.95 14.56
CA LEU A 117 7.00 -0.80 13.50
C LEU A 117 6.40 -0.57 12.11
N CYS A 118 5.09 -0.80 11.92
CA CYS A 118 4.39 -0.40 10.70
C CYS A 118 4.16 1.12 10.64
N ARG A 119 5.20 1.92 10.92
CA ARG A 119 5.19 3.40 10.89
C ARG A 119 4.71 3.92 9.54
N TRP A 120 4.84 3.13 8.48
CA TRP A 120 4.34 3.47 7.15
C TRP A 120 2.82 3.65 7.12
N ILE A 121 2.06 2.98 7.99
CA ILE A 121 0.61 3.21 8.12
C ILE A 121 0.31 4.58 8.71
N SER A 122 1.13 5.06 9.64
CA SER A 122 0.98 6.42 10.17
C SER A 122 1.30 7.50 9.13
N VAL A 123 1.96 7.13 8.03
CA VAL A 123 2.31 7.99 6.89
C VAL A 123 1.26 7.85 5.77
N TYR A 124 1.10 6.67 5.21
CA TYR A 124 0.22 6.39 4.07
C TYR A 124 -1.25 6.22 4.44
N GLY A 125 -1.57 5.94 5.70
CA GLY A 125 -2.96 5.84 6.16
C GLY A 125 -3.73 7.15 6.21
N ARG A 126 -3.06 8.27 5.90
CA ARG A 126 -3.65 9.60 5.74
C ARG A 126 -3.99 9.93 4.28
N MET A 127 -3.56 9.06 3.36
CA MET A 127 -3.77 9.23 1.93
C MET A 127 -5.12 8.65 1.55
N GLU A 128 -5.91 9.41 0.81
CA GLU A 128 -7.11 8.88 0.18
C GLU A 128 -6.71 8.17 -1.11
N GLY A 129 -7.28 6.99 -1.34
CA GLY A 129 -7.15 6.30 -2.62
C GLY A 129 -8.21 6.80 -3.59
N GLU A 130 -7.79 7.29 -4.75
CA GLU A 130 -8.70 7.66 -5.85
C GLU A 130 -9.34 6.40 -6.46
N PRO A 131 -10.69 6.31 -6.54
CA PRO A 131 -11.38 5.15 -7.11
C PRO A 131 -10.91 4.74 -8.50
N ALA A 132 -10.56 5.69 -9.37
CA ALA A 132 -10.07 5.39 -10.72
C ALA A 132 -8.76 4.57 -10.68
N HIS A 133 -7.87 4.86 -9.73
CA HIS A 133 -6.61 4.14 -9.58
C HIS A 133 -6.81 2.73 -9.00
N GLY A 134 -7.72 2.55 -8.05
CA GLY A 134 -8.11 1.23 -7.54
C GLY A 134 -8.70 0.34 -8.64
N ALA A 135 -9.52 0.91 -9.51
CA ALA A 135 -10.05 0.20 -10.68
C ALA A 135 -8.93 -0.19 -11.68
N ALA A 136 -8.00 0.72 -11.95
CA ALA A 136 -6.85 0.44 -12.81
C ALA A 136 -5.96 -0.69 -12.25
N MET A 137 -5.67 -0.65 -10.94
CA MET A 137 -4.92 -1.72 -10.27
C MET A 137 -5.63 -3.08 -10.36
N SER A 138 -6.95 -3.10 -10.15
CA SER A 138 -7.75 -4.32 -10.25
C SER A 138 -7.69 -4.93 -11.65
N LEU A 139 -7.78 -4.10 -12.69
CA LEU A 139 -7.67 -4.52 -14.09
C LEU A 139 -6.27 -5.08 -14.41
N LEU A 140 -5.21 -4.42 -13.96
CA LEU A 140 -3.83 -4.89 -14.18
C LEU A 140 -3.57 -6.23 -13.48
N VAL A 141 -4.05 -6.40 -12.25
CA VAL A 141 -3.95 -7.68 -11.53
C VAL A 141 -4.73 -8.77 -12.25
N GLN A 142 -5.91 -8.46 -12.79
CA GLN A 142 -6.69 -9.40 -13.60
C GLN A 142 -5.94 -9.81 -14.87
N GLN A 143 -5.30 -8.87 -15.56
CA GLN A 143 -4.47 -9.14 -16.75
C GLN A 143 -3.26 -10.03 -16.43
N LEU A 144 -2.67 -9.86 -15.25
CA LEU A 144 -1.60 -10.72 -14.74
C LEU A 144 -2.09 -12.13 -14.35
N GLY A 145 -3.42 -12.37 -14.30
CA GLY A 145 -4.00 -13.65 -13.89
C GLY A 145 -4.21 -13.79 -12.39
N GLY A 146 -4.22 -12.67 -11.66
CA GLY A 146 -4.43 -12.60 -10.21
C GLY A 146 -3.14 -12.39 -9.41
N LEU A 147 -3.28 -12.04 -8.13
CA LEU A 147 -2.13 -11.73 -7.24
C LEU A 147 -1.14 -12.89 -7.11
N SER A 148 -1.62 -14.13 -7.20
CA SER A 148 -0.77 -15.34 -7.12
C SER A 148 0.15 -15.50 -8.33
N LYS A 149 -0.14 -14.80 -9.44
CA LYS A 149 0.67 -14.81 -10.67
C LYS A 149 1.71 -13.70 -10.72
N ILE A 150 1.64 -12.75 -9.81
CA ILE A 150 2.68 -11.73 -9.67
C ILE A 150 3.99 -12.40 -9.24
N THR A 151 5.04 -12.15 -10.01
CA THR A 151 6.37 -12.73 -9.90
C THR A 151 7.36 -11.80 -9.22
N MET A 152 7.22 -10.47 -9.39
CA MET A 152 8.04 -9.49 -8.69
C MET A 152 7.96 -9.70 -7.16
N PRO A 153 9.08 -10.01 -6.50
CA PRO A 153 9.12 -10.23 -5.07
C PRO A 153 8.49 -9.09 -4.26
N GLY A 154 7.54 -9.42 -3.39
CA GLY A 154 6.85 -8.47 -2.50
C GLY A 154 5.77 -7.61 -3.16
N LEU A 155 5.63 -7.59 -4.48
CA LEU A 155 4.64 -6.73 -5.15
C LEU A 155 3.20 -7.13 -4.81
N ALA A 156 2.88 -8.43 -4.84
CA ALA A 156 1.56 -8.91 -4.45
C ALA A 156 1.18 -8.45 -3.04
N ASP A 157 2.13 -8.54 -2.09
CA ASP A 157 1.96 -8.12 -0.70
C ASP A 157 1.63 -6.63 -0.60
N VAL A 158 2.38 -5.78 -1.29
CA VAL A 158 2.12 -4.34 -1.25
C VAL A 158 0.77 -4.00 -1.89
N ILE A 159 0.38 -4.69 -2.96
CA ILE A 159 -0.89 -4.42 -3.66
C ILE A 159 -2.11 -4.72 -2.81
N ALA A 160 -2.21 -5.91 -2.18
CA ALA A 160 -3.36 -6.15 -1.30
C ALA A 160 -3.29 -5.31 -0.04
N PHE A 161 -2.09 -4.98 0.44
CA PHE A 161 -1.97 -4.10 1.59
C PHE A 161 -2.51 -2.70 1.27
N ALA A 162 -2.19 -2.15 0.10
CA ALA A 162 -2.74 -0.87 -0.36
C ALA A 162 -4.27 -0.92 -0.52
N GLU A 163 -4.82 -1.98 -1.11
CA GLU A 163 -6.28 -2.16 -1.21
C GLU A 163 -6.95 -2.25 0.17
N LEU A 164 -6.35 -2.98 1.11
CA LEU A 164 -6.87 -3.06 2.48
C LEU A 164 -6.91 -1.67 3.14
N MET A 165 -5.86 -0.88 2.93
CA MET A 165 -5.74 0.47 3.44
C MET A 165 -6.78 1.42 2.82
N TRP A 166 -7.08 1.30 1.53
CA TRP A 166 -8.11 2.10 0.86
C TRP A 166 -9.53 1.66 1.16
N ALA A 167 -9.75 0.36 1.41
CA ALA A 167 -11.05 -0.19 1.75
C ALA A 167 -11.45 0.12 3.21
N SER A 168 -10.48 0.18 4.12
CA SER A 168 -10.72 0.32 5.57
C SER A 168 -11.51 1.58 5.96
N PRO A 169 -11.18 2.81 5.51
CA PRO A 169 -11.95 4.01 5.83
C PRO A 169 -13.41 3.96 5.33
N ARG A 170 -13.67 3.19 4.29
CA ARG A 170 -14.97 3.10 3.62
C ARG A 170 -15.84 1.94 4.13
N LEU A 171 -15.30 1.10 5.02
CA LEU A 171 -15.95 -0.12 5.51
C LEU A 171 -16.44 -1.04 4.37
N ILE A 172 -15.70 -1.05 3.26
CA ILE A 172 -15.98 -1.93 2.12
C ILE A 172 -15.09 -3.16 2.15
N ARG A 173 -15.55 -4.23 1.51
CA ARG A 173 -14.74 -5.43 1.33
C ARG A 173 -13.60 -5.15 0.35
N PRO A 174 -12.33 -5.48 0.67
CA PRO A 174 -11.23 -5.42 -0.30
C PRO A 174 -11.53 -6.29 -1.53
N ASN A 175 -11.12 -5.83 -2.71
CA ASN A 175 -11.37 -6.56 -3.97
C ASN A 175 -10.60 -7.88 -4.04
N PHE A 176 -9.41 -7.90 -3.46
CA PHE A 176 -8.59 -9.09 -3.39
C PHE A 176 -8.90 -9.91 -2.14
N THR A 177 -9.10 -11.22 -2.32
CA THR A 177 -9.16 -12.16 -1.19
C THR A 177 -7.86 -12.12 -0.41
N CYS A 178 -7.97 -12.22 0.92
CA CYS A 178 -6.80 -12.38 1.78
C CYS A 178 -5.98 -13.57 1.27
N PHE A 179 -4.76 -13.28 0.82
CA PHE A 179 -3.84 -14.30 0.30
C PHE A 179 -2.62 -14.48 1.21
N TRP A 180 -2.51 -13.67 2.27
CA TRP A 180 -1.51 -13.87 3.30
C TRP A 180 -1.94 -15.02 4.20
N GLU A 181 -1.03 -15.97 4.37
CA GLU A 181 -1.14 -16.90 5.48
C GLU A 181 -0.57 -16.21 6.74
N MET A 182 -1.33 -16.26 7.83
CA MET A 182 -0.86 -15.74 9.09
C MET A 182 0.31 -16.60 9.57
N ASP A 183 1.53 -16.06 9.53
CA ASP A 183 2.68 -16.73 10.14
C ASP A 183 2.50 -16.74 11.68
N PRO A 184 2.43 -17.92 12.32
CA PRO A 184 2.30 -18.03 13.78
C PRO A 184 3.44 -17.33 14.54
N SER A 185 4.58 -17.09 13.90
CA SER A 185 5.71 -16.34 14.46
C SER A 185 5.35 -14.88 14.77
N ILE A 186 4.43 -14.27 14.00
CA ILE A 186 3.91 -12.91 14.25
C ILE A 186 3.24 -12.85 15.62
N LEU A 187 2.47 -13.88 15.99
CA LEU A 187 1.83 -13.97 17.31
C LEU A 187 2.87 -14.11 18.44
N ARG A 188 4.00 -14.78 18.19
CA ARG A 188 5.08 -14.92 19.18
C ARG A 188 5.83 -13.61 19.38
N GLN A 189 6.22 -12.93 18.29
CA GLN A 189 6.86 -11.62 18.36
C GLN A 189 5.96 -10.58 19.04
N HIS A 190 4.65 -10.64 18.77
CA HIS A 190 3.65 -9.84 19.45
C HIS A 190 3.66 -10.08 20.97
N ARG A 191 3.65 -11.34 21.43
CA ARG A 191 3.66 -11.68 22.87
C ARG A 191 4.90 -11.12 23.58
N ILE A 192 6.04 -11.08 22.89
CA ILE A 192 7.29 -10.55 23.42
C ILE A 192 7.23 -9.00 23.50
N GLN A 193 6.84 -8.32 22.42
CA GLN A 193 6.80 -6.85 22.37
C GLN A 193 5.74 -6.24 23.29
N SER A 194 4.59 -6.90 23.47
CA SER A 194 3.53 -6.42 24.38
C SER A 194 3.86 -6.62 25.87
N SER A 195 4.94 -7.33 26.19
CA SER A 195 5.42 -7.55 27.56
C SER A 195 6.58 -6.65 27.99
N GLU A 196 7.15 -5.85 27.08
CA GLU A 196 8.26 -4.94 27.39
C GLU A 196 7.79 -3.58 27.94
N PRO A 197 8.25 -3.16 29.13
CA PRO A 197 7.90 -1.86 29.70
C PRO A 197 8.35 -0.69 28.79
N GLY A 198 7.44 0.22 28.48
CA GLY A 198 7.74 1.43 27.69
C GLY A 198 7.55 1.28 26.17
N MET A 199 7.19 0.08 25.68
CA MET A 199 6.85 -0.11 24.28
C MET A 199 5.44 0.42 23.95
N PRO A 200 5.20 0.94 22.72
CA PRO A 200 3.87 1.36 22.30
C PRO A 200 2.89 0.19 22.40
N ALA A 201 1.69 0.45 22.93
CA ALA A 201 0.64 -0.56 23.01
C ALA A 201 0.42 -1.22 21.63
N PRO A 202 0.22 -2.56 21.57
CA PRO A 202 -0.07 -3.23 20.31
C PRO A 202 -1.29 -2.57 19.64
N GLY A 203 -1.25 -2.44 18.31
CA GLY A 203 -2.40 -1.90 17.58
C GLY A 203 -3.63 -2.79 17.74
N ARG A 204 -4.82 -2.25 17.46
CA ARG A 204 -6.10 -2.92 17.75
C ARG A 204 -6.69 -3.72 16.58
N GLY A 205 -6.00 -3.79 15.44
CA GLY A 205 -6.51 -4.45 14.24
C GLY A 205 -7.78 -3.76 13.76
N PHE A 206 -8.70 -4.54 13.20
CA PHE A 206 -10.08 -4.08 13.00
C PHE A 206 -10.79 -4.04 14.36
N PHE A 207 -11.34 -2.88 14.73
CA PHE A 207 -12.04 -2.71 16.00
C PHE A 207 -13.54 -2.47 15.79
N THR A 208 -14.36 -3.09 16.63
CA THR A 208 -15.84 -3.12 16.53
C THR A 208 -16.52 -1.81 16.93
N ARG A 209 -15.80 -0.70 17.08
CA ARG A 209 -16.40 0.64 17.28
C ARG A 209 -16.90 1.22 15.96
N ILE A 210 -17.68 0.43 15.22
CA ILE A 210 -18.45 0.90 14.07
C ILE A 210 -19.80 1.36 14.62
N PRO A 211 -20.25 2.61 14.37
CA PRO A 211 -21.62 3.01 14.68
C PRO A 211 -22.60 2.02 14.05
N GLY A 212 -23.41 1.34 14.88
CA GLY A 212 -24.39 0.35 14.42
C GLY A 212 -24.15 -1.09 14.87
N GLY A 213 -22.95 -1.45 15.34
CA GLY A 213 -22.64 -2.79 15.86
C GLY A 213 -22.82 -3.94 14.85
N LEU A 214 -22.22 -5.10 15.12
CA LEU A 214 -22.62 -6.32 14.42
C LEU A 214 -23.95 -6.80 15.04
N PRO A 215 -24.97 -7.16 14.24
CA PRO A 215 -26.22 -7.62 14.80
C PRO A 215 -26.00 -8.88 15.63
N SER A 216 -26.60 -8.89 16.82
CA SER A 216 -26.41 -9.89 17.88
C SER A 216 -26.84 -11.31 17.50
N ASN A 217 -27.43 -11.49 16.32
CA ASN A 217 -27.94 -12.76 15.80
C ASN A 217 -26.90 -13.59 15.01
N MET A 218 -25.65 -13.14 14.89
CA MET A 218 -24.57 -13.91 14.25
C MET A 218 -23.75 -14.77 15.24
N TRP A 219 -24.24 -14.99 16.47
CA TRP A 219 -23.54 -15.76 17.52
C TRP A 219 -24.18 -17.14 17.81
N GLU A 220 -25.05 -17.66 16.95
CA GLU A 220 -25.59 -19.02 17.05
C GLU A 220 -25.09 -19.95 15.95
#